data_AF-J2L6C2-F1
#
_entry.id   AF-J2L6C2-F1
#
_cell.length_a   1.000
_cell.length_b   1.000
_cell.length_c   1.000
_cell.angle_alpha   90.00
_cell.angle_beta   90.00
_cell.angle_gamma   90.00
#
_symmetry.space_group_name_H-M   'P 1'
#
loop_
_entity.id
_entity.type
_entity.pdbx_description
1 polymer ?
#
loop_
_entity_poly.entity_id
_entity_poly.type
_entity_poly.pdbx_seq_one_letter_code
_entity_poly.pdbx_strand_id
1 'polypeptide(L)'
;MAATVPADIAKLLAAGSPAPADLSADEKRAYEQLADFYKNGLGYAIEMNNRPQTLYGIVDSPIGLASWMLDHDIRSYRMIARSFNGEKEGLTPDDVIDNVTLYWLTNTAISSARLYWDNAHFPSGGFFDPRGIKIPVAVSAFPDEIYQAPQSWAEKAYPKLIHYARPEKGGHFAAWEQPEIFTSELRTAFRPLRDQI
;
A
#
# COMPACT_ATOMS: atom_id res chain seq x y z
N MET A 1 0.34 1.15 -4.24
CA MET A 1 -1.06 0.76 -4.49
C MET A 1 -1.61 1.29 -5.80
N ALA A 2 -2.41 0.48 -6.50
CA ALA A 2 -2.82 0.70 -7.88
C ALA A 2 -4.13 1.48 -8.09
N ALA A 3 -4.78 2.02 -7.03
CA ALA A 3 -6.01 2.83 -7.14
C ALA A 3 -7.06 2.27 -8.14
N THR A 4 -7.46 1.00 -7.99
CA THR A 4 -8.32 0.30 -8.95
C THR A 4 -9.73 -0.02 -8.43
N VAL A 5 -10.05 0.30 -7.17
CA VAL A 5 -11.27 -0.22 -6.51
C VAL A 5 -12.54 0.39 -7.14
N PRO A 6 -13.43 -0.41 -7.74
CA PRO A 6 -14.67 0.10 -8.31
C PRO A 6 -15.56 0.80 -7.28
N ALA A 7 -16.31 1.82 -7.70
CA ALA A 7 -17.10 2.66 -6.79
C ALA A 7 -18.21 1.88 -6.05
N ASP A 8 -18.82 0.91 -6.70
CA ASP A 8 -19.79 -0.02 -6.11
C ASP A 8 -19.15 -0.90 -5.04
N ILE A 9 -17.94 -1.41 -5.28
CA ILE A 9 -17.15 -2.16 -4.29
C ILE A 9 -16.75 -1.28 -3.11
N ALA A 10 -16.27 -0.06 -3.36
CA ALA A 10 -15.92 0.90 -2.31
C ALA A 10 -17.13 1.21 -1.41
N LYS A 11 -18.31 1.38 -1.99
CA LYS A 11 -19.57 1.61 -1.24
C LYS A 11 -19.93 0.42 -0.35
N LEU A 12 -19.77 -0.80 -0.84
CA LEU A 12 -20.02 -2.03 -0.07
C LEU A 12 -19.04 -2.18 1.11
N LEU A 13 -17.76 -1.93 0.86
CA LEU A 13 -16.72 -1.94 1.89
C LEU A 13 -17.00 -0.91 2.99
N ALA A 14 -17.35 0.33 2.61
CA ALA A 14 -17.71 1.38 3.56
C ALA A 14 -18.95 1.03 4.40
N ALA A 15 -19.89 0.27 3.82
CA ALA A 15 -21.08 -0.22 4.52
C ALA A 15 -20.82 -1.48 5.37
N GLY A 16 -19.61 -2.04 5.36
CA GLY A 16 -19.31 -3.31 6.04
C GLY A 16 -20.09 -4.50 5.48
N SER A 17 -20.48 -4.43 4.20
CA SER A 17 -21.28 -5.47 3.55
C SER A 17 -20.45 -6.74 3.28
N PRO A 18 -21.09 -7.92 3.16
CA PRO A 18 -20.41 -9.10 2.67
C PRO A 18 -19.99 -8.92 1.20
N ALA A 19 -18.97 -9.68 0.77
CA ALA A 19 -18.55 -9.71 -0.63
C ALA A 19 -19.73 -10.16 -1.53
N PRO A 20 -19.97 -9.49 -2.68
CA PRO A 20 -20.95 -9.95 -3.67
C PRO A 20 -20.65 -11.39 -4.14
N ALA A 21 -21.72 -12.16 -4.35
CA ALA A 21 -21.60 -13.58 -4.71
C ALA A 21 -21.08 -13.80 -6.15
N ASP A 22 -21.19 -12.79 -7.00
CA ASP A 22 -20.79 -12.77 -8.41
C ASP A 22 -19.35 -12.31 -8.64
N LEU A 23 -18.61 -11.94 -7.59
CA LEU A 23 -17.19 -11.65 -7.70
C LEU A 23 -16.42 -12.90 -8.12
N SER A 24 -15.48 -12.72 -9.06
CA SER A 24 -14.48 -13.75 -9.34
C SER A 24 -13.63 -14.05 -8.10
N ALA A 25 -12.94 -15.20 -8.08
CA ALA A 25 -12.07 -15.56 -6.95
C ALA A 25 -11.00 -14.49 -6.66
N ASP A 26 -10.49 -13.84 -7.70
CA ASP A 26 -9.49 -12.78 -7.60
C ASP A 26 -10.07 -11.49 -6.97
N GLU A 27 -11.24 -11.06 -7.46
CA GLU A 27 -11.93 -9.88 -6.91
C GLU A 27 -12.42 -10.12 -5.50
N LYS A 28 -12.86 -11.34 -5.19
CA LYS A 28 -13.26 -11.72 -3.84
C LYS A 28 -12.07 -11.69 -2.88
N ARG A 29 -10.89 -12.18 -3.29
CA ARG A 29 -9.65 -12.06 -2.50
C ARG A 29 -9.35 -10.60 -2.21
N ALA A 30 -9.37 -9.73 -3.22
CA ALA A 30 -9.12 -8.31 -3.04
C ALA A 30 -10.15 -7.64 -2.12
N TYR A 31 -11.44 -7.99 -2.25
CA TYR A 31 -12.50 -7.52 -1.37
C TYR A 31 -12.23 -7.90 0.09
N GLU A 32 -11.91 -9.16 0.36
CA GLU A 32 -11.66 -9.66 1.71
C GLU A 32 -10.40 -9.01 2.32
N GLN A 33 -9.35 -8.80 1.53
CA GLN A 33 -8.16 -8.07 1.96
C GLN A 33 -8.48 -6.62 2.34
N LEU A 34 -9.29 -5.92 1.53
CA LEU A 34 -9.74 -4.56 1.82
C LEU A 34 -10.66 -4.52 3.04
N ALA A 35 -11.60 -5.46 3.16
CA ALA A 35 -12.53 -5.52 4.27
C ALA A 35 -11.78 -5.74 5.61
N ASP A 36 -10.78 -6.62 5.63
CA ASP A 36 -9.89 -6.80 6.77
C ASP A 36 -9.10 -5.52 7.09
N PHE A 37 -8.52 -4.87 6.07
CA PHE A 37 -7.80 -3.62 6.25
C PHE A 37 -8.67 -2.49 6.80
N TYR A 38 -9.88 -2.29 6.25
CA TYR A 38 -10.83 -1.28 6.76
C TYR A 38 -11.25 -1.55 8.20
N LYS A 39 -11.39 -2.83 8.58
CA LYS A 39 -11.81 -3.23 9.92
C LYS A 39 -10.68 -3.15 10.95
N ASN A 40 -9.47 -3.56 10.58
CA ASN A 40 -8.38 -3.83 11.52
C ASN A 40 -7.11 -3.00 11.28
N GLY A 41 -6.88 -2.48 10.07
CA GLY A 41 -5.61 -1.86 9.66
C GLY A 41 -5.60 -0.33 9.63
N LEU A 42 -6.74 0.34 9.82
CA LEU A 42 -6.85 1.81 9.68
C LEU A 42 -6.46 2.62 10.92
N GLY A 43 -6.10 2.00 12.03
CA GLY A 43 -5.87 2.69 13.31
C GLY A 43 -4.88 3.86 13.20
N TYR A 44 -3.71 3.62 12.59
CA TYR A 44 -2.70 4.65 12.39
C TYR A 44 -3.21 5.80 11.51
N ALA A 45 -3.89 5.48 10.42
CA ALA A 45 -4.40 6.45 9.46
C ALA A 45 -5.52 7.30 10.06
N ILE A 46 -6.40 6.72 10.90
CA ILE A 46 -7.47 7.46 11.58
C ILE A 46 -6.89 8.52 12.52
N GLU A 47 -5.86 8.18 13.31
CA GLU A 47 -5.23 9.16 14.21
C GLU A 47 -4.53 10.27 13.40
N MET A 48 -3.76 9.90 12.37
CA MET A 48 -3.07 10.87 11.51
C MET A 48 -4.02 11.75 10.68
N ASN A 49 -5.17 11.21 10.23
CA ASN A 49 -6.19 11.97 9.51
C ASN A 49 -6.84 13.03 10.41
N ASN A 50 -7.04 12.73 11.70
CA ASN A 50 -7.81 13.58 12.61
C ASN A 50 -6.94 14.53 13.41
N ARG A 51 -5.85 14.03 14.01
CA ARG A 51 -5.06 14.72 15.04
C ARG A 51 -3.56 14.43 14.91
N PRO A 52 -2.95 14.64 13.73
CA PRO A 52 -1.54 14.28 13.51
C PRO A 52 -0.59 14.98 14.50
N GLN A 53 -0.94 16.19 14.95
CA GLN A 53 -0.13 16.96 15.88
C GLN A 53 -0.08 16.36 17.29
N THR A 54 -1.10 15.59 17.70
CA THR A 54 -1.18 14.99 19.03
C THR A 54 -0.20 13.82 19.21
N LEU A 55 0.35 13.30 18.11
CA LEU A 55 1.36 12.24 18.09
C LEU A 55 2.75 12.68 18.63
N TYR A 56 2.84 13.69 19.50
CA TYR A 56 4.11 14.09 20.11
C TYR A 56 4.83 12.95 20.85
N GLY A 57 4.09 11.97 21.37
CA GLY A 57 4.68 10.80 22.02
C GLY A 57 5.59 9.97 21.12
N ILE A 58 5.35 9.92 19.80
CA ILE A 58 6.20 9.14 18.88
C ILE A 58 7.48 9.89 18.48
N VAL A 59 7.57 11.20 18.70
CA VAL A 59 8.81 11.97 18.46
C VAL A 59 9.63 12.21 19.73
N ASP A 60 9.07 11.90 20.90
CA ASP A 60 9.78 11.99 22.19
C ASP A 60 10.36 10.64 22.65
N SER A 61 10.04 9.56 21.93
CA SER A 61 10.53 8.20 22.23
C SER A 61 10.94 7.47 20.95
N PRO A 62 12.22 7.09 20.79
CA PRO A 62 12.65 6.32 19.61
C PRO A 62 12.01 4.94 19.56
N ILE A 63 11.67 4.35 20.73
CA ILE A 63 10.91 3.09 20.79
C ILE A 63 9.46 3.34 20.35
N GLY A 64 8.85 4.44 20.79
CA GLY A 64 7.52 4.85 20.35
C GLY A 64 7.44 5.05 18.84
N LEU A 65 8.45 5.72 18.26
CA LEU A 65 8.57 5.88 16.81
C LEU A 65 8.68 4.54 16.09
N ALA A 66 9.59 3.68 16.55
CA ALA A 66 9.81 2.37 15.95
C ALA A 66 8.52 1.54 15.97
N SER A 67 7.86 1.41 17.13
CA SER A 67 6.61 0.67 17.25
C SER A 67 5.52 1.22 16.31
N TRP A 68 5.42 2.54 16.18
CA TRP A 68 4.44 3.17 15.27
C TRP A 68 4.72 2.87 13.80
N MET A 69 5.99 2.86 13.39
CA MET A 69 6.38 2.57 12.00
C MET A 69 6.28 1.08 11.65
N LEU A 70 6.55 0.19 12.61
CA LEU A 70 6.53 -1.26 12.40
C LEU A 70 5.11 -1.82 12.22
N ASP A 71 4.11 -1.28 12.92
CA ASP A 71 2.75 -1.83 13.02
C ASP A 71 1.70 -1.03 12.21
N HIS A 72 2.07 -0.56 11.01
CA HIS A 72 1.17 0.22 10.15
C HIS A 72 0.21 -0.67 9.32
N ASP A 73 0.61 -1.89 8.97
CA ASP A 73 -0.27 -2.93 8.45
C ASP A 73 0.24 -4.33 8.81
N ILE A 74 -0.69 -5.29 8.90
CA ILE A 74 -0.40 -6.63 9.44
C ILE A 74 0.51 -7.48 8.53
N ARG A 75 0.49 -7.30 7.20
CA ARG A 75 1.30 -8.12 6.29
C ARG A 75 2.74 -7.62 6.29
N SER A 76 2.93 -6.30 6.21
CA SER A 76 4.24 -5.67 6.37
C SER A 76 4.83 -5.97 7.75
N TYR A 77 4.05 -5.82 8.83
CA TYR A 77 4.49 -6.15 10.18
C TYR A 77 4.98 -7.58 10.29
N ARG A 78 4.23 -8.55 9.75
CA ARG A 78 4.61 -9.97 9.80
C ARG A 78 5.91 -10.26 9.05
N MET A 79 6.13 -9.62 7.90
CA MET A 79 7.37 -9.76 7.15
C MET A 79 8.56 -9.15 7.91
N ILE A 80 8.37 -7.94 8.45
CA ILE A 80 9.39 -7.29 9.28
C ILE A 80 9.72 -8.16 10.50
N ALA A 81 8.71 -8.64 11.22
CA ALA A 81 8.91 -9.47 12.42
C ALA A 81 9.69 -10.76 12.13
N ARG A 82 9.43 -11.43 11.01
CA ARG A 82 10.20 -12.62 10.58
C ARG A 82 11.65 -12.28 10.26
N SER A 83 11.92 -11.13 9.65
CA SER A 83 13.29 -10.63 9.46
C SER A 83 14.06 -10.47 10.78
N PHE A 84 13.42 -9.91 11.81
CA PHE A 84 14.01 -9.81 13.16
C PHE A 84 14.17 -11.16 13.86
N ASN A 85 13.43 -12.19 13.44
CA ASN A 85 13.61 -13.57 13.90
C ASN A 85 14.68 -14.35 13.11
N GLY A 86 15.38 -13.69 12.17
CA GLY A 86 16.47 -14.28 11.38
C GLY A 86 16.03 -14.95 10.08
N GLU A 87 14.76 -14.83 9.69
CA GLU A 87 14.28 -15.31 8.39
C GLU A 87 14.70 -14.35 7.26
N LYS A 88 15.09 -14.91 6.11
CA LYS A 88 15.53 -14.13 4.94
C LYS A 88 14.44 -14.10 3.88
N GLU A 89 13.76 -12.96 3.74
CA GLU A 89 12.63 -12.84 2.80
C GLU A 89 12.47 -11.48 2.11
N GLY A 90 13.35 -10.51 2.36
CA GLY A 90 13.41 -9.26 1.62
C GLY A 90 14.21 -8.20 2.37
N LEU A 91 13.67 -7.72 3.49
CA LEU A 91 14.31 -6.73 4.35
C LEU A 91 15.16 -7.42 5.43
N THR A 92 16.21 -6.74 5.87
CA THR A 92 16.99 -7.07 7.08
C THR A 92 16.55 -6.20 8.26
N PRO A 93 16.92 -6.55 9.50
CA PRO A 93 16.72 -5.67 10.65
C PRO A 93 17.36 -4.29 10.47
N ASP A 94 18.56 -4.23 9.88
CA ASP A 94 19.29 -2.98 9.65
C ASP A 94 18.54 -2.08 8.66
N ASP A 95 17.99 -2.64 7.57
CA ASP A 95 17.15 -1.87 6.63
C ASP A 95 16.02 -1.16 7.39
N VAL A 96 15.29 -1.90 8.22
CA VAL A 96 14.15 -1.36 8.97
C VAL A 96 14.57 -0.30 9.98
N ILE A 97 15.65 -0.53 10.71
CA ILE A 97 16.19 0.43 11.68
C ILE A 97 16.75 1.68 11.01
N ASP A 98 17.35 1.57 9.82
CA ASP A 98 17.82 2.72 9.05
C ASP A 98 16.64 3.63 8.66
N ASN A 99 15.51 3.06 8.23
CA ASN A 99 14.31 3.84 7.93
C ASN A 99 13.72 4.52 9.19
N VAL A 100 13.69 3.84 10.33
CA VAL A 100 13.26 4.45 11.61
C VAL A 100 14.23 5.57 12.03
N THR A 101 15.53 5.33 11.90
CA THR A 101 16.58 6.29 12.23
C THR A 101 16.50 7.54 11.37
N LEU A 102 16.19 7.39 10.08
CA LEU A 102 15.93 8.52 9.19
C LEU A 102 14.83 9.41 9.78
N TYR A 103 13.66 8.86 10.12
CA TYR A 103 12.54 9.61 10.69
C TYR A 103 12.85 10.25 12.04
N TRP A 104 13.65 9.55 12.87
CA TRP A 104 14.08 10.04 14.17
C TRP A 104 15.00 11.25 14.04
N LEU A 105 16.07 11.13 13.25
CA LEU A 105 17.10 12.17 13.12
C LEU A 105 16.59 13.40 12.38
N THR A 106 15.62 13.27 11.49
CA THR A 106 14.98 14.41 10.82
C THR A 106 13.80 14.99 11.61
N ASN A 107 13.35 14.31 12.68
CA ASN A 107 12.15 14.65 13.44
C ASN A 107 10.90 14.81 12.55
N THR A 108 10.74 13.94 11.54
CA THR A 108 9.70 14.09 10.51
C THR A 108 8.45 13.24 10.71
N ALA A 109 8.34 12.47 11.81
CA ALA A 109 7.17 11.59 12.03
C ALA A 109 5.84 12.37 12.11
N ILE A 110 5.83 13.54 12.74
CA ILE A 110 4.63 14.39 12.80
C ILE A 110 4.40 15.10 11.47
N SER A 111 5.45 15.63 10.84
CA SER A 111 5.29 16.33 9.56
C SER A 111 4.79 15.39 8.45
N SER A 112 5.23 14.13 8.44
CA SER A 112 4.72 13.12 7.49
C SER A 112 3.26 12.75 7.78
N ALA A 113 2.87 12.67 9.06
CA ALA A 113 1.49 12.42 9.46
C ALA A 113 0.51 13.49 8.94
N ARG A 114 0.94 14.74 8.74
CA ARG A 114 0.08 15.80 8.21
C ARG A 114 -0.41 15.55 6.79
N LEU A 115 0.28 14.72 6.00
CA LEU A 115 -0.20 14.29 4.68
C LEU A 115 -1.56 13.58 4.79
N TYR A 116 -1.79 12.80 5.85
CA TYR A 116 -3.06 12.13 6.10
C TYR A 116 -4.16 13.14 6.39
N TRP A 117 -3.87 14.12 7.26
CA TRP A 117 -4.79 15.22 7.55
C TRP A 117 -5.14 16.02 6.29
N ASP A 118 -4.17 16.37 5.46
CA ASP A 118 -4.40 17.08 4.19
C ASP A 118 -5.30 16.27 3.26
N ASN A 119 -5.03 14.97 3.09
CA ASN A 119 -5.86 14.07 2.26
C ASN A 119 -7.29 13.93 2.79
N ALA A 120 -7.48 13.96 4.12
CA ALA A 120 -8.81 13.87 4.74
C ALA A 120 -9.61 15.18 4.63
N HIS A 121 -8.95 16.34 4.69
CA HIS A 121 -9.63 17.65 4.68
C HIS A 121 -9.75 18.25 3.27
N PHE A 122 -8.91 17.83 2.33
CA PHE A 122 -8.95 18.23 0.92
C PHE A 122 -8.97 17.00 0.00
N PRO A 123 -9.99 16.13 0.11
CA PRO A 123 -10.00 14.86 -0.60
C PRO A 123 -10.16 15.05 -2.11
N SER A 124 -9.37 14.29 -2.86
CA SER A 124 -9.46 14.16 -4.33
C SER A 124 -10.08 12.83 -4.77
N GLY A 125 -10.77 12.14 -3.86
CA GLY A 125 -11.28 10.77 -3.99
C GLY A 125 -10.87 9.91 -2.79
N GLY A 126 -11.44 8.71 -2.68
CA GLY A 126 -11.04 7.71 -1.70
C GLY A 126 -9.61 7.19 -1.92
N PHE A 127 -9.06 6.52 -0.90
CA PHE A 127 -7.69 6.00 -0.92
C PHE A 127 -7.41 5.07 -2.10
N PHE A 128 -8.40 4.27 -2.50
CA PHE A 128 -8.24 3.25 -3.54
C PHE A 128 -9.03 3.55 -4.81
N ASP A 129 -9.65 4.72 -4.91
CA ASP A 129 -10.54 5.08 -6.00
C ASP A 129 -9.75 5.31 -7.31
N PRO A 130 -10.26 4.83 -8.46
CA PRO A 130 -9.73 5.16 -9.78
C PRO A 130 -9.59 6.65 -10.01
N ARG A 131 -8.42 7.05 -10.52
CA ARG A 131 -8.06 8.47 -10.73
C ARG A 131 -8.32 8.99 -12.14
N GLY A 132 -9.00 8.23 -12.98
CA GLY A 132 -9.35 8.64 -14.35
C GLY A 132 -8.13 8.89 -15.26
N ILE A 133 -7.04 8.16 -15.04
CA ILE A 133 -5.78 8.31 -15.77
C ILE A 133 -5.95 7.84 -17.23
N LYS A 134 -5.57 8.70 -18.20
CA LYS A 134 -5.74 8.48 -19.65
C LYS A 134 -4.43 8.25 -20.42
N ILE A 135 -3.31 8.23 -19.72
CA ILE A 135 -1.98 7.92 -20.27
C ILE A 135 -1.68 6.41 -20.12
N PRO A 136 -0.66 5.85 -20.79
CA PRO A 136 -0.24 4.47 -20.56
C PRO A 136 0.04 4.20 -19.07
N VAL A 137 -0.50 3.09 -18.54
CA VAL A 137 -0.34 2.66 -17.15
C VAL A 137 0.12 1.20 -17.11
N ALA A 138 0.97 0.88 -16.15
CA ALA A 138 1.37 -0.49 -15.83
C ALA A 138 0.99 -0.80 -14.37
N VAL A 139 0.56 -2.04 -14.12
CA VAL A 139 0.19 -2.52 -12.77
C VAL A 139 0.91 -3.84 -12.48
N SER A 140 1.71 -3.88 -11.42
CA SER A 140 2.26 -5.11 -10.86
C SER A 140 1.57 -5.37 -9.51
N ALA A 141 0.73 -6.40 -9.46
CA ALA A 141 -0.12 -6.73 -8.31
C ALA A 141 0.61 -7.70 -7.36
N PHE A 142 1.37 -7.15 -6.42
CA PHE A 142 2.11 -7.92 -5.41
C PHE A 142 1.16 -8.62 -4.41
N PRO A 143 1.46 -9.87 -4.00
CA PRO A 143 0.52 -10.70 -3.24
C PRO A 143 0.19 -10.19 -1.84
N ASP A 144 1.15 -9.53 -1.19
CA ASP A 144 1.06 -9.08 0.21
C ASP A 144 0.89 -7.56 0.36
N GLU A 145 0.61 -6.83 -0.73
CA GLU A 145 0.12 -5.45 -0.68
C GLU A 145 -1.20 -5.39 0.12
N ILE A 146 -1.61 -4.18 0.56
CA ILE A 146 -2.89 -3.95 1.28
C ILE A 146 -4.05 -4.68 0.60
N TYR A 147 -4.08 -4.66 -0.73
CA TYR A 147 -4.85 -5.59 -1.55
C TYR A 147 -4.09 -5.91 -2.83
N GLN A 148 -4.19 -7.15 -3.29
CA GLN A 148 -3.66 -7.53 -4.59
C GLN A 148 -4.69 -7.12 -5.65
N ALA A 149 -4.43 -6.03 -6.36
CA ALA A 149 -5.36 -5.47 -7.34
C ALA A 149 -5.74 -6.52 -8.41
N PRO A 150 -7.02 -6.88 -8.56
CA PRO A 150 -7.47 -7.79 -9.59
C PRO A 150 -7.25 -7.21 -10.98
N GLN A 151 -6.97 -8.07 -11.96
CA GLN A 151 -6.78 -7.63 -13.36
C GLN A 151 -8.04 -6.94 -13.89
N SER A 152 -9.22 -7.49 -13.61
CA SER A 152 -10.51 -6.93 -14.02
C SER A 152 -10.73 -5.51 -13.48
N TRP A 153 -10.26 -5.22 -12.28
CA TRP A 153 -10.35 -3.88 -11.68
C TRP A 153 -9.33 -2.93 -12.31
N ALA A 154 -8.11 -3.41 -12.56
CA ALA A 154 -7.07 -2.62 -13.23
C ALA A 154 -7.48 -2.22 -14.66
N GLU A 155 -8.05 -3.15 -15.44
CA GLU A 155 -8.54 -2.89 -16.80
C GLU A 155 -9.68 -1.87 -16.81
N LYS A 156 -10.61 -1.96 -15.84
CA LYS A 156 -11.69 -0.98 -15.67
C LYS A 156 -11.15 0.41 -15.28
N ALA A 157 -10.16 0.47 -14.39
CA ALA A 157 -9.59 1.72 -13.88
C ALA A 157 -8.68 2.42 -14.91
N TYR A 158 -8.02 1.66 -15.77
CA TYR A 158 -6.97 2.15 -16.69
C TYR A 158 -7.25 1.75 -18.14
N PRO A 159 -7.92 2.62 -18.93
CA PRO A 159 -8.22 2.34 -20.34
C PRO A 159 -7.00 2.12 -21.24
N LYS A 160 -5.81 2.52 -20.80
CA LYS A 160 -4.52 2.29 -21.47
C LYS A 160 -3.58 1.46 -20.59
N LEU A 161 -4.06 0.34 -20.06
CA LEU A 161 -3.23 -0.62 -19.33
C LEU A 161 -2.29 -1.34 -20.32
N ILE A 162 -0.99 -1.01 -20.26
CA ILE A 162 0.03 -1.55 -21.18
C ILE A 162 0.77 -2.77 -20.60
N HIS A 163 0.69 -2.98 -19.29
CA HIS A 163 1.29 -4.11 -18.60
C HIS A 163 0.47 -4.42 -17.36
N TYR A 164 0.17 -5.70 -17.16
CA TYR A 164 -0.37 -6.24 -15.93
C TYR A 164 0.38 -7.51 -15.56
N ALA A 165 0.81 -7.62 -14.32
CA ALA A 165 1.48 -8.81 -13.83
C ALA A 165 1.15 -9.08 -12.37
N ARG A 166 1.39 -10.34 -11.96
CA ARG A 166 1.25 -10.80 -10.58
C ARG A 166 2.55 -11.44 -10.14
N PRO A 167 3.48 -10.68 -9.54
CA PRO A 167 4.69 -11.25 -8.98
C PRO A 167 4.40 -12.32 -7.93
N GLU A 168 5.27 -13.32 -7.81
CA GLU A 168 5.09 -14.45 -6.89
C GLU A 168 5.29 -14.07 -5.41
N LYS A 169 6.01 -12.98 -5.14
CA LYS A 169 6.36 -12.52 -3.79
C LYS A 169 6.48 -10.99 -3.72
N GLY A 170 6.41 -10.47 -2.50
CA GLY A 170 6.52 -9.04 -2.16
C GLY A 170 5.19 -8.45 -1.68
N GLY A 171 5.28 -7.36 -0.94
CA GLY A 171 4.15 -6.67 -0.34
C GLY A 171 4.12 -5.17 -0.61
N HIS A 172 3.81 -4.40 0.44
CA HIS A 172 3.62 -2.96 0.37
C HIS A 172 4.90 -2.22 -0.06
N PHE A 173 6.07 -2.66 0.40
CA PHE A 173 7.35 -2.07 0.08
C PHE A 173 8.04 -2.79 -1.07
N ALA A 174 7.32 -3.08 -2.16
CA ALA A 174 7.78 -3.91 -3.27
C ALA A 174 9.21 -3.61 -3.78
N ALA A 175 9.56 -2.33 -3.94
CA ALA A 175 10.90 -1.92 -4.40
C ALA A 175 12.01 -2.18 -3.38
N TRP A 176 11.67 -2.17 -2.09
CA TRP A 176 12.59 -2.39 -0.99
C TRP A 176 12.72 -3.87 -0.64
N GLU A 177 11.59 -4.57 -0.60
CA GLU A 177 11.51 -6.00 -0.30
C GLU A 177 12.03 -6.88 -1.44
N GLN A 178 11.71 -6.53 -2.69
CA GLN A 178 11.98 -7.34 -3.88
C GLN A 178 12.59 -6.50 -5.01
N PRO A 179 13.78 -5.92 -4.81
CA PRO A 179 14.35 -4.95 -5.76
C PRO A 179 14.55 -5.53 -7.17
N GLU A 180 14.94 -6.80 -7.30
CA GLU A 180 15.12 -7.44 -8.62
C GLU A 180 13.79 -7.64 -9.34
N ILE A 181 12.75 -8.09 -8.63
CA ILE A 181 11.41 -8.28 -9.20
C ILE A 181 10.85 -6.92 -9.62
N PHE A 182 10.87 -5.94 -8.72
CA PHE A 182 10.39 -4.59 -9.00
C PHE A 182 11.11 -3.98 -10.22
N THR A 183 12.43 -4.12 -10.30
CA THR A 183 13.23 -3.63 -11.43
C THR A 183 12.89 -4.35 -12.73
N SER A 184 12.68 -5.67 -12.69
CA SER A 184 12.28 -6.47 -13.86
C SER A 184 10.90 -6.06 -14.37
N GLU A 185 9.96 -5.85 -13.46
CA GLU A 185 8.60 -5.37 -13.76
C GLU A 185 8.63 -4.00 -14.43
N LEU A 186 9.38 -3.04 -13.88
CA LEU A 186 9.58 -1.73 -14.51
C LEU A 186 10.16 -1.85 -15.92
N ARG A 187 11.24 -2.63 -16.09
CA ARG A 187 11.87 -2.83 -17.40
C ARG A 187 10.91 -3.44 -18.41
N THR A 188 10.10 -4.40 -17.98
CA THR A 188 9.11 -5.07 -18.84
C THR A 188 7.99 -4.11 -19.23
N ALA A 189 7.44 -3.39 -18.25
CA ALA A 189 6.37 -2.42 -18.46
C ALA A 189 6.75 -1.30 -19.45
N PHE A 190 7.96 -0.75 -19.32
CA PHE A 190 8.42 0.36 -20.16
C PHE A 190 9.10 -0.07 -21.47
N ARG A 191 9.41 -1.36 -21.65
CA ARG A 191 10.08 -1.86 -22.86
C ARG A 191 9.36 -1.45 -24.15
N PRO A 192 8.03 -1.60 -24.30
CA PRO A 192 7.32 -1.24 -25.53
C PRO A 192 7.31 0.27 -25.83
N LEU A 193 7.56 1.12 -24.83
CA LEU A 193 7.54 2.58 -25.00
C LEU A 193 8.87 3.15 -25.48
N ARG A 194 9.98 2.39 -25.38
CA ARG A 194 11.30 2.86 -25.82
C ARG A 194 11.42 2.99 -27.34
N ASP A 195 10.67 2.18 -28.07
CA ASP A 195 10.69 2.16 -29.54
C ASP A 195 9.71 3.20 -30.15
N GLN A 196 9.07 4.03 -29.30
CA GLN A 196 8.09 5.05 -29.69
C GLN A 196 8.59 6.49 -29.51
N ILE A 197 9.84 6.65 -29.06
CA ILE A 197 10.57 7.93 -28.90
C ILE A 197 11.62 8.01 -30.00
#